data_AF-A0A5C1MCU3-F1
#
_entry.id   AF-A0A5C1MCU3-F1
#
_cell.length_a   1.000
_cell.length_b   1.000
_cell.length_c   1.000
_cell.angle_alpha   90.00
_cell.angle_beta   90.00
_cell.angle_gamma   90.00
#
_symmetry.space_group_name_H-M   'P 1'
#
loop_
_entity.id
_entity.type
_entity.pdbx_description
1 polymer ?
#
loop_
_entity_poly.entity_id
_entity_poly.type
_entity_poly.pdbx_seq_one_letter_code
_entity_poly.pdbx_strand_id
1 'polypeptide(L)' 'MATEKFETALKKLEEIVKRLEGGSISLEDSLKAFEEGVKHAAFCSRKLDEAERRVEVLLKRKDGTFGREPFEPEE' A
#
# COMPACT_ATOMS: atom_id res chain seq x y z
N MET A 1 -6.52 -9.63 14.42
CA MET A 1 -6.70 -9.57 12.94
C MET A 1 -5.33 -9.30 12.33
N ALA A 2 -4.84 -10.17 11.46
CA ALA A 2 -3.50 -10.00 10.89
C ALA A 2 -3.52 -8.83 9.91
N THR A 3 -2.94 -7.70 10.29
CA THR A 3 -2.71 -6.57 9.38
C THR A 3 -1.86 -7.08 8.21
N GLU A 4 -2.43 -7.14 7.00
CA GLU A 4 -1.66 -7.47 5.79
C GLU A 4 -0.49 -6.49 5.66
N LYS A 5 0.72 -7.03 5.45
CA LYS A 5 1.94 -6.24 5.25
C LYS A 5 2.04 -5.81 3.78
N PHE A 6 2.60 -4.63 3.53
CA PHE A 6 2.85 -4.10 2.18
C PHE A 6 3.55 -5.13 1.29
N GLU A 7 4.69 -5.65 1.73
CA GLU A 7 5.47 -6.66 1.00
C GLU A 7 4.66 -7.92 0.64
N THR A 8 3.76 -8.33 1.53
CA THR A 8 2.90 -9.50 1.29
C THR A 8 1.85 -9.20 0.22
N ALA A 9 1.21 -8.03 0.29
CA ALA A 9 0.23 -7.61 -0.71
C ALA A 9 0.88 -7.38 -2.09
N LEU A 10 2.09 -6.81 -2.11
CA LEU A 10 2.86 -6.60 -3.33
C LEU A 10 3.23 -7.93 -3.99
N LYS A 11 3.75 -8.90 -3.22
CA LYS A 11 4.08 -10.23 -3.73
C LYS A 11 2.85 -10.94 -4.31
N LYS A 12 1.70 -10.89 -3.64
CA LYS A 12 0.44 -11.47 -4.15
C LYS A 12 0.02 -10.80 -5.47
N LEU A 13 0.15 -9.48 -5.57
CA LEU A 13 -0.15 -8.75 -6.80
C LEU A 13 0.75 -9.21 -7.95
N GLU A 14 2.06 -9.37 -7.72
CA GLU A 14 2.99 -9.87 -8.73
C GLU A 14 2.64 -11.29 -9.20
N GLU A 15 2.25 -12.18 -8.28
CA GLU A 15 1.81 -13.54 -8.60
C GLU A 15 0.52 -13.54 -9.45
N ILE A 16 -0.43 -12.65 -9.12
CA ILE A 16 -1.66 -12.46 -9.90
C ILE A 16 -1.34 -11.96 -11.31
N VAL A 17 -0.48 -10.95 -11.45
CA VAL A 17 -0.07 -10.42 -12.77
C VAL A 17 0.57 -11.52 -13.61
N LYS A 18 1.52 -12.28 -13.04
CA LYS A 18 2.15 -13.41 -13.73
C LYS A 18 1.13 -14.46 -14.19
N ARG A 19 0.11 -14.75 -13.36
CA ARG A 19 -0.96 -15.69 -13.70
C ARG A 19 -1.82 -15.18 -14.85
N LEU A 20 -2.14 -13.89 -14.87
CA LEU A 20 -2.91 -13.25 -15.95
C LEU A 20 -2.10 -13.21 -17.26
N GLU A 21 -0.81 -12.89 -17.20
CA GLU A 21 0.10 -12.87 -18.35
C GLU A 21 0.35 -14.26 -18.95
N GLY A 22 0.25 -15.31 -18.12
CA GLY A 22 0.46 -16.70 -18.54
C GLY A 22 -0.57 -17.24 -19.55
N GLY A 23 -1.73 -16.57 -19.71
CA GLY A 23 -2.71 -16.86 -20.76
C GLY A 23 -3.39 -18.24 -20.73
N SER A 24 -3.07 -19.08 -19.74
CA SER A 24 -3.57 -20.46 -19.60
C SER A 24 -4.76 -20.61 -18.66
N ILE A 25 -5.36 -19.49 -18.25
CA ILE A 25 -6.48 -19.45 -17.31
C ILE A 25 -7.82 -19.25 -18.02
N SER A 26 -8.89 -19.74 -17.41
CA SER A 26 -10.25 -19.53 -17.93
C SER A 26 -10.66 -18.05 -17.82
N LEU A 27 -11.68 -17.64 -18.58
CA LEU A 27 -12.25 -16.29 -18.47
C LEU A 27 -12.74 -15.98 -17.06
N GLU A 28 -13.43 -16.94 -16.42
CA GLU A 28 -13.94 -16.76 -15.05
C GLU A 28 -12.80 -16.60 -14.04
N ASP A 29 -11.75 -17.40 -14.17
CA ASP A 29 -10.55 -17.27 -13.33
C ASP A 29 -9.78 -15.98 -13.60
N SER A 30 -9.78 -15.49 -14.85
CA SER A 30 -9.18 -14.21 -15.21
C SER A 30 -9.87 -13.06 -14.52
N LEU A 31 -11.21 -13.08 -14.48
CA LEU A 31 -12.00 -12.05 -13.80
C LEU A 31 -11.74 -12.07 -12.28
N LYS A 32 -11.72 -13.26 -11.67
CA LYS A 32 -11.41 -13.43 -10.24
C LYS A 32 -10.00 -12.91 -9.90
N ALA A 33 -9.01 -13.33 -10.69
CA ALA A 33 -7.62 -12.88 -10.51
C ALA A 33 -7.49 -11.36 -10.69
N PHE A 34 -8.19 -10.79 -11.67
CA PHE A 34 -8.21 -9.34 -11.88
C PHE A 34 -8.82 -8.59 -10.68
N GLU A 35 -9.97 -9.02 -10.16
CA GLU A 35 -10.58 -8.41 -8.97
C GLU A 35 -9.67 -8.46 -7.74
N GLU A 36 -9.00 -9.59 -7.51
CA GLU A 36 -8.02 -9.73 -6.44
C GLU A 36 -6.81 -8.81 -6.66
N GLY A 37 -6.32 -8.73 -7.89
CA GLY A 37 -5.24 -7.83 -8.28
C GLY A 37 -5.58 -6.37 -8.00
N VAL A 38 -6.78 -5.92 -8.38
CA VAL A 38 -7.25 -4.56 -8.11
C VAL A 38 -7.29 -4.26 -6.61
N LYS A 39 -7.74 -5.22 -5.78
CA LYS A 39 -7.76 -5.07 -4.32
C LYS A 39 -6.35 -4.90 -3.75
N HIS A 40 -5.39 -5.73 -4.19
CA HIS A 40 -4.00 -5.64 -3.74
C HIS A 40 -3.31 -4.36 -4.23
N ALA A 41 -3.53 -3.96 -5.47
CA ALA A 41 -3.01 -2.70 -6.02
C ALA A 41 -3.53 -1.49 -5.25
N ALA A 42 -4.84 -1.44 -4.98
CA ALA A 42 -5.44 -0.37 -4.19
C ALA A 42 -4.88 -0.34 -2.75
N PHE A 43 -4.63 -1.50 -2.14
CA PHE A 43 -3.97 -1.57 -0.83
C PHE A 43 -2.53 -1.02 -0.86
N CYS A 44 -1.74 -1.43 -1.86
CA CYS A 44 -0.36 -0.97 -2.01
C CYS A 44 -0.31 0.55 -2.22
N SER A 45 -1.16 1.08 -3.11
CA SER A 45 -1.28 2.53 -3.34
C SER A 45 -1.56 3.29 -2.05
N ARG A 46 -2.57 2.87 -1.27
CA ARG A 46 -2.90 3.53 0.01
C ARG A 46 -1.72 3.53 0.99
N LYS A 47 -0.92 2.46 1.00
CA LYS A 47 0.25 2.37 1.89
C LYS A 47 1.40 3.25 1.43
N LEU A 48 1.61 3.40 0.13
CA LEU A 48 2.56 4.35 -0.43
C LEU A 48 2.13 5.79 -0.13
N ASP A 49 0.85 6.13 -0.32
CA ASP A 49 0.32 7.45 0.02
C ASP A 49 0.50 7.79 1.51
N GLU A 50 0.28 6.81 2.40
CA GLU A 50 0.51 6.97 3.84
C GLU A 50 1.98 7.23 4.15
N ALA A 51 2.89 6.52 3.48
CA ALA A 51 4.33 6.69 3.65
C ALA A 51 4.80 8.05 3.11
N GLU A 52 4.34 8.46 1.94
CA GLU A 52 4.64 9.75 1.33
C GLU A 52 4.24 10.90 2.26
N ARG A 53 2.99 10.91 2.75
CA ARG A 53 2.52 11.93 3.71
C ARG A 53 3.37 12.00 4.96
N ARG A 54 3.80 10.85 5.50
CA ARG A 54 4.70 10.82 6.67
C ARG A 54 6.06 11.44 6.34
N VAL A 55 6.61 11.15 5.16
CA VAL A 55 7.87 11.74 4.69
C VAL A 55 7.72 13.25 4.49
N GLU A 56 6.64 13.73 3.89
CA GLU A 56 6.36 15.17 3.73
C GLU A 56 6.30 15.90 5.08
N VAL A 57 5.63 15.33 6.08
CA VAL A 57 5.56 15.89 7.44
C VAL A 57 6.95 15.95 8.09
N LEU A 58 7.81 14.97 7.83
CA LEU A 58 9.19 14.94 8.34
C LEU A 58 10.11 15.93 7.60
N LEU A 59 9.95 16.06 6.28
CA LEU A 59 10.75 16.96 5.44
C LEU A 59 10.41 18.44 5.68
N LYS A 60 9.14 18.77 5.99
CA LYS A 60 8.71 20.09 6.48
C LYS A 60 9.43 20.55 7.77
N ARG A 61 10.38 19.79 8.33
CA ARG A 61 11.17 20.10 9.52
C ARG A 61 12.65 20.44 9.25
N LYS A 62 13.06 20.80 8.02
CA LYS A 62 14.46 21.17 7.73
C LYS A 62 14.71 22.54 7.07
N ASP A 63 13.68 23.28 6.67
CA ASP A 63 13.84 24.56 5.96
C ASP A 63 12.99 25.74 6.50
N GLY A 64 12.20 25.59 7.57
CA GLY A 64 11.88 26.74 8.42
C GLY A 64 10.48 26.90 9.00
N THR A 65 9.44 26.17 8.61
CA THR A 65 8.16 26.19 9.39
C THR A 65 7.26 24.96 9.14
N PHE A 66 6.97 24.20 10.22
CA PHE A 66 5.65 23.84 10.78
C PHE A 66 5.87 23.28 12.20
N GLY A 67 5.04 23.71 13.16
CA GLY A 67 5.25 23.65 14.62
C GLY A 67 5.20 22.27 15.29
N ARG A 68 5.81 22.20 16.48
CA ARG A 68 5.70 21.11 17.45
C ARG A 68 5.01 21.70 18.69
N GLU A 69 3.84 21.21 19.05
CA GLU A 69 3.33 21.40 20.41
C GLU A 69 4.01 20.39 21.35
N PRO A 70 4.30 20.76 22.62
CA PRO A 70 4.87 19.85 23.59
C PRO A 70 3.95 18.64 23.78
N PHE A 71 4.53 17.44 23.75
CA PHE A 71 3.83 16.25 24.22
C PHE A 71 3.84 16.27 25.75
N GLU A 72 2.71 16.62 26.36
CA GLU A 72 2.48 16.40 27.78
C GLU A 72 1.99 14.96 27.96
N PRO A 73 2.75 14.09 28.65
CA PRO A 73 2.24 12.77 29.02
C PRO A 73 1.07 12.97 30.01
N GLU A 74 -0.10 12.42 29.70
CA GLU A 74 -1.14 12.17 30.72
C GLU A 74 -0.57 11.18 31.74
N GLU A 75 -0.68 11.54 33.03
CA GLU A 75 -0.01 10.92 34.19
C GLU A 75 -0.14 9.39 34.30
#